data_AF-A0A0D6LFV1-F1
#
_entry.id   AF-A0A0D6LFV1-F1
#
_cell.length_a   1.000
_cell.length_b   1.000
_cell.length_c   1.000
_cell.angle_alpha   90.00
_cell.angle_beta   90.00
_cell.angle_gamma   90.00
#
_symmetry.space_group_name_H-M   'P 1'
#
loop_
_entity.id
_entity.type
_entity.pdbx_description
1 polymer ?
#
loop_
_entity_poly.entity_id
_entity_poly.type
_entity_poly.pdbx_seq_one_letter_code
_entity_poly.pdbx_strand_id
1 'polypeptide(L)'
;MTHELSSLYDKLFISGKCAVCDAFLVAIEGEAMSYALLDAHIEIMFYCDGVKLSRESDAAVLSLGLGGGMLHGFLRHHFPKMNITSVEISARVANVASKWFDLKLDDRHSLIITDGVKFVEEQALKG
;
A
#
# COMPACT_ATOMS: atom_id res chain seq x y z
N MET A 1 11.57 7.36 13.18
CA MET A 1 10.86 7.58 11.90
C MET A 1 11.71 7.32 10.65
N THR A 2 12.60 8.20 10.18
CA THR A 2 13.32 7.96 8.89
C THR A 2 14.31 6.78 8.92
N HIS A 3 15.00 6.57 10.04
CA HIS A 3 15.90 5.42 10.23
C HIS A 3 15.17 4.08 10.44
N GLU A 4 14.00 4.08 11.08
CA GLU A 4 13.17 2.86 11.22
C GLU A 4 12.59 2.43 9.88
N LEU A 5 12.14 3.40 9.08
CA LEU A 5 11.65 3.13 7.73
C LEU A 5 12.74 2.50 6.85
N SER A 6 13.99 2.99 6.90
CA SER A 6 15.09 2.38 6.12
C SER A 6 15.37 0.93 6.53
N SER A 7 15.40 0.64 7.83
CA SER A 7 15.55 -0.74 8.32
C SER A 7 14.36 -1.63 7.94
N LEU A 8 13.15 -1.04 7.85
CA LEU A 8 11.94 -1.73 7.42
C LEU A 8 12.02 -2.07 5.92
N TYR A 9 12.49 -1.15 5.08
CA TYR A 9 12.70 -1.38 3.64
C TYR A 9 13.70 -2.50 3.37
N ASP A 10 14.83 -2.54 4.10
CA ASP A 10 15.83 -3.62 3.96
C ASP A 10 15.26 -4.99 4.37
N LYS A 11 14.32 -5.01 5.32
CA LYS A 11 13.62 -6.23 5.78
C LYS A 11 12.39 -6.59 4.93
N LEU A 12 11.88 -5.69 4.10
CA LEU A 12 10.68 -5.90 3.28
C LEU A 12 11.00 -6.63 1.96
N PHE A 13 12.25 -6.62 1.52
CA PHE A 13 12.74 -7.37 0.37
C PHE A 13 12.89 -8.87 0.70
N ILE A 14 11.79 -9.52 1.09
CA ILE A 14 11.76 -10.95 1.39
C ILE A 14 10.81 -11.66 0.42
N SER A 15 11.35 -12.60 -0.36
CA SER A 15 10.63 -13.64 -1.11
C SER A 15 9.85 -13.26 -2.39
N GLY A 16 10.31 -12.27 -3.17
CA GLY A 16 9.68 -11.98 -4.48
C GLY A 16 8.27 -11.37 -4.38
N LYS A 17 7.98 -10.73 -3.24
CA LYS A 17 6.78 -9.93 -2.98
C LYS A 17 7.18 -8.46 -3.00
N CYS A 18 6.42 -7.60 -3.66
CA CYS A 18 6.68 -6.17 -3.69
C CYS A 18 6.00 -5.52 -2.47
N ALA A 19 6.70 -4.62 -1.80
CA ALA A 19 6.15 -3.91 -0.68
C ALA A 19 6.30 -2.40 -0.88
N VAL A 20 5.22 -1.68 -0.61
CA VAL A 20 5.05 -0.26 -0.91
C VAL A 20 4.70 0.42 0.39
N CYS A 21 5.46 1.44 0.77
CA CYS A 21 5.12 2.28 1.90
C CYS A 21 4.31 3.47 1.40
N ASP A 22 3.02 3.52 1.72
CA ASP A 22 2.12 4.61 1.37
C ASP A 22 2.04 5.56 2.58
N ALA A 23 3.07 6.38 2.76
CA ALA A 23 3.07 7.38 3.84
C ALA A 23 2.25 8.60 3.40
N PHE A 24 0.92 8.49 3.43
CA PHE A 24 0.02 9.59 3.06
C PHE A 24 -0.68 10.22 4.28
N LEU A 25 -0.35 11.48 4.57
CA LEU A 25 -1.01 12.30 5.58
C LEU A 25 -1.97 13.26 4.85
N VAL A 26 -3.28 12.99 4.90
CA VAL A 26 -4.29 13.93 4.39
C VAL A 26 -4.56 14.99 5.45
N ALA A 27 -4.07 16.22 5.23
CA ALA A 27 -4.64 17.40 5.85
C ALA A 27 -5.78 17.91 4.96
N ILE A 28 -7.04 17.79 5.41
CA ILE A 28 -8.19 18.36 4.69
C ILE A 28 -8.28 19.85 5.03
N GLU A 29 -7.54 20.68 4.31
CA GLU A 29 -7.90 22.09 4.10
C GLU A 29 -7.60 22.47 2.64
N GLY A 30 -8.63 22.40 1.79
CA GLY A 30 -8.80 23.32 0.65
C GLY A 30 -7.95 23.17 -0.62
N GLU A 31 -6.98 22.27 -0.74
CA GLU A 31 -6.12 22.19 -1.94
C GLU A 31 -6.07 20.78 -2.54
N ALA A 32 -6.00 20.71 -3.87
CA ALA A 32 -6.20 19.52 -4.69
C ALA A 32 -5.27 18.35 -4.33
N MET A 33 -5.84 17.14 -4.38
CA MET A 33 -5.12 15.86 -4.40
C MET A 33 -3.96 15.95 -5.41
N SER A 34 -2.72 16.00 -4.93
CA SER A 34 -1.55 16.04 -5.82
C SER A 34 -1.30 14.66 -6.44
N TYR A 35 -1.70 14.49 -7.71
CA TYR A 35 -1.47 13.28 -8.51
C TYR A 35 0.02 12.90 -8.61
N ALA A 36 0.93 13.86 -8.46
CA ALA A 36 2.38 13.65 -8.58
C ALA A 36 2.92 12.62 -7.57
N LEU A 37 2.32 12.52 -6.38
CA LEU A 37 2.73 11.54 -5.37
C LEU A 37 2.24 10.13 -5.71
N LEU A 38 1.07 10.01 -6.34
CA LEU A 38 0.55 8.73 -6.80
C LEU A 38 1.43 8.18 -7.95
N ASP A 39 1.79 9.06 -8.89
CA ASP A 39 2.65 8.72 -10.02
C ASP A 39 4.03 8.25 -9.56
N ALA A 40 4.65 8.93 -8.60
CA ALA A 40 5.96 8.54 -8.05
C ALA A 40 5.93 7.14 -7.40
N HIS A 41 4.87 6.79 -6.66
CA HIS A 41 4.76 5.45 -6.06
C HIS A 41 4.59 4.35 -7.11
N ILE A 42 3.74 4.62 -8.13
CA ILE A 42 3.55 3.71 -9.27
C ILE A 42 4.86 3.51 -10.01
N GLU A 43 5.58 4.60 -10.33
CA GLU A 43 6.87 4.51 -11.00
C GLU A 43 7.87 3.67 -10.21
N ILE A 44 8.02 3.88 -8.90
CA ILE A 44 8.95 3.09 -8.07
C ILE A 44 8.61 1.60 -8.08
N MET A 45 7.33 1.23 -8.01
CA MET A 45 6.88 -0.18 -8.06
C MET A 45 7.31 -0.89 -9.35
N PHE A 46 7.19 -0.21 -10.49
CA PHE A 46 7.45 -0.81 -11.80
C PHE A 46 8.89 -0.62 -12.30
N TYR A 47 9.57 0.45 -11.87
CA TYR A 47 10.92 0.79 -12.33
C TYR A 47 11.99 -0.11 -11.72
N CYS A 48 11.81 -0.54 -10.47
CA CYS A 48 12.74 -1.45 -9.80
C CYS A 48 12.59 -2.93 -10.23
N ASP A 49 11.82 -3.21 -11.28
CA ASP A 49 11.49 -4.56 -11.78
C ASP A 49 10.86 -5.48 -10.69
N GLY A 50 10.34 -4.87 -9.62
CA GLY A 50 9.68 -5.58 -8.52
C GLY A 50 8.33 -6.16 -8.91
N VAL A 51 7.64 -5.52 -9.87
CA VAL A 51 6.45 -6.04 -10.54
C VAL A 51 6.49 -5.65 -12.01
N LYS A 52 6.09 -6.57 -12.89
CA LYS A 52 5.97 -6.29 -14.33
C LYS A 52 4.83 -5.29 -14.57
N LEU A 53 5.05 -4.28 -15.42
CA LEU A 53 3.99 -3.37 -15.86
C LEU A 53 3.08 -4.05 -16.89
N SER A 54 2.12 -4.85 -16.42
CA SER A 54 1.15 -5.56 -17.25
C SER A 54 -0.14 -5.80 -16.48
N ARG A 55 -1.30 -5.68 -17.15
CA ARG A 55 -2.61 -6.04 -16.54
C ARG A 55 -2.67 -7.50 -16.08
N GLU A 56 -1.83 -8.35 -16.65
CA GLU A 56 -1.75 -9.78 -16.32
C GLU A 56 -0.80 -10.07 -15.16
N SER A 57 -0.17 -9.04 -14.58
CA SER A 57 0.75 -9.20 -13.46
C SER A 57 0.02 -9.70 -12.23
N ASP A 58 0.38 -10.92 -11.85
CA ASP A 58 -0.03 -11.56 -10.62
C ASP A 58 1.08 -11.35 -9.58
N ALA A 59 0.90 -10.35 -8.73
CA ALA A 59 1.87 -9.96 -7.72
C ALA A 59 1.17 -9.79 -6.37
N ALA A 60 1.87 -10.21 -5.31
CA ALA A 60 1.48 -9.90 -3.95
C ALA A 60 2.10 -8.56 -3.54
N VAL A 61 1.24 -7.61 -3.15
CA VAL A 61 1.60 -6.25 -2.77
C VAL A 61 1.25 -6.04 -1.30
N LEU A 62 2.24 -5.71 -0.48
CA LEU A 62 2.02 -5.21 0.88
C LEU A 62 2.06 -3.69 0.85
N SER A 63 0.96 -3.03 1.20
CA SER A 63 0.89 -1.58 1.37
C SER A 63 0.86 -1.21 2.84
N LEU A 64 1.85 -0.45 3.31
CA LEU A 64 1.88 0.10 4.67
C LEU A 64 1.31 1.51 4.64
N GLY A 65 0.12 1.68 5.21
CA GLY A 65 -0.71 2.87 5.09
C GLY A 65 -1.82 2.67 4.05
N LEU A 66 -3.07 2.93 4.44
CA LEU A 66 -4.20 2.92 3.51
C LEU A 66 -4.52 4.34 3.01
N GLY A 67 -4.42 5.32 3.92
CA GLY A 67 -4.84 6.69 3.66
C GLY A 67 -6.28 6.74 3.15
N GLY A 68 -6.51 7.48 2.05
CA GLY A 68 -7.81 7.55 1.39
C GLY A 68 -8.15 6.35 0.49
N GLY A 69 -7.26 5.37 0.30
CA GLY A 69 -7.52 4.20 -0.56
C GLY A 69 -7.37 4.44 -2.08
N MET A 70 -6.97 5.63 -2.51
CA MET A 70 -6.85 5.98 -3.94
C MET A 70 -5.84 5.11 -4.70
N LEU A 71 -4.62 4.91 -4.15
CA LEU A 71 -3.61 4.03 -4.74
C LEU A 71 -4.13 2.61 -4.91
N HIS A 72 -4.86 2.13 -3.91
CA HIS A 72 -5.41 0.78 -3.90
C HIS A 72 -6.48 0.59 -4.97
N GLY A 73 -7.38 1.56 -5.12
CA GLY A 73 -8.37 1.59 -6.20
C GLY A 73 -7.71 1.62 -7.58
N PHE A 74 -6.65 2.41 -7.76
CA PHE A 74 -5.86 2.44 -8.99
C PHE A 74 -5.25 1.08 -9.31
N LEU A 75 -4.52 0.49 -8.35
CA LEU A 75 -3.86 -0.80 -8.53
C LEU A 75 -4.88 -1.88 -8.87
N ARG A 76 -6.01 -1.90 -8.19
CA ARG A 76 -7.10 -2.84 -8.46
C ARG A 76 -7.71 -2.68 -9.85
N HIS A 77 -7.91 -1.45 -10.32
CA HIS A 77 -8.49 -1.17 -11.64
C HIS A 77 -7.54 -1.58 -12.78
N HIS A 78 -6.26 -1.26 -12.63
CA HIS A 78 -5.27 -1.48 -13.68
C HIS A 78 -4.66 -2.87 -13.64
N PHE A 79 -4.55 -3.49 -12.47
CA PHE A 79 -3.90 -4.78 -12.24
C PHE A 79 -4.83 -5.72 -11.45
N PRO A 80 -5.92 -6.20 -12.08
CA PRO A 80 -6.98 -6.95 -11.39
C PRO A 80 -6.51 -8.29 -10.82
N LYS A 81 -5.33 -8.77 -11.23
CA LYS A 81 -4.74 -10.00 -10.73
C LYS A 81 -3.91 -9.82 -9.45
N MET A 82 -3.47 -8.60 -9.14
CA MET A 82 -2.67 -8.33 -7.94
C MET A 82 -3.46 -8.65 -6.67
N ASN A 83 -2.75 -9.21 -5.68
CA ASN A 83 -3.27 -9.43 -4.35
C ASN A 83 -2.67 -8.38 -3.41
N ILE A 84 -3.51 -7.47 -2.92
CA ILE A 84 -3.13 -6.30 -2.15
C ILE A 84 -3.49 -6.54 -0.68
N THR A 85 -2.50 -6.38 0.20
CA THR A 85 -2.70 -6.35 1.65
C THR A 85 -2.35 -4.97 2.16
N SER A 86 -3.34 -4.22 2.62
CA SER A 86 -3.17 -2.92 3.24
C SER A 86 -3.03 -3.06 4.75
N VAL A 87 -2.04 -2.42 5.35
CA VAL A 87 -1.88 -2.33 6.80
C VAL A 87 -2.08 -0.88 7.22
N GLU A 88 -3.13 -0.60 7.98
CA GLU A 88 -3.51 0.76 8.39
C GLU A 88 -3.55 0.85 9.91
N ILE A 89 -2.91 1.86 10.49
CA ILE A 89 -2.87 2.04 11.94
C ILE A 89 -4.22 2.51 12.50
N SER A 90 -5.01 3.24 11.71
CA SER A 90 -6.24 3.90 12.14
C SER A 90 -7.49 3.31 11.51
N ALA A 91 -8.29 2.61 12.32
CA ALA A 91 -9.63 2.18 11.94
C ALA A 91 -10.54 3.33 11.47
N ARG A 92 -10.30 4.55 11.97
CA ARG A 92 -11.04 5.75 11.56
C ARG A 92 -10.75 6.11 10.12
N VAL A 93 -9.48 6.06 9.71
CA VAL A 93 -9.05 6.34 8.34
C VAL A 93 -9.61 5.27 7.40
N ALA A 94 -9.54 4.00 7.77
CA ALA A 94 -10.16 2.90 7.03
C ALA A 94 -11.67 3.10 6.78
N ASN A 95 -12.40 3.55 7.82
CA ASN A 95 -13.82 3.85 7.71
C ASN A 95 -14.09 5.04 6.77
N VAL A 96 -13.23 6.06 6.79
CA VAL A 96 -13.32 7.20 5.87
C VAL A 96 -13.07 6.76 4.43
N ALA A 97 -12.02 5.97 4.18
CA ALA A 97 -11.71 5.40 2.86
C ALA A 97 -12.87 4.58 2.29
N SER A 98 -13.48 3.73 3.13
CA SER A 98 -14.64 2.90 2.73
C SER A 98 -15.88 3.73 2.43
N LYS A 99 -16.15 4.77 3.23
CA LYS A 99 -17.38 5.58 3.10
C LYS A 99 -17.33 6.64 2.02
N TRP A 100 -16.17 7.26 1.83
CA TRP A 100 -16.03 8.47 1.02
C TRP A 100 -15.21 8.27 -0.25
N PHE A 101 -14.41 7.20 -0.33
CA PHE A 101 -13.49 6.96 -1.45
C PHE A 101 -13.73 5.61 -2.15
N ASP A 102 -14.88 4.98 -1.91
CA ASP A 102 -15.31 3.72 -2.54
C ASP A 102 -14.24 2.60 -2.44
N LEU A 103 -13.55 2.52 -1.30
CA LEU A 103 -12.61 1.43 -1.03
C LEU A 103 -13.35 0.09 -1.05
N LYS A 104 -12.96 -0.80 -1.98
CA LYS A 104 -13.54 -2.13 -2.14
C LYS A 104 -12.56 -3.19 -1.66
N LEU A 105 -12.92 -3.84 -0.56
CA LEU A 105 -12.23 -5.02 -0.06
C LEU A 105 -12.87 -6.28 -0.66
N ASP A 106 -12.05 -7.26 -1.01
CA ASP A 106 -12.48 -8.54 -1.57
C ASP A 106 -11.39 -9.62 -1.39
N ASP A 107 -11.48 -10.71 -2.16
CA ASP A 107 -10.54 -11.83 -2.12
C ASP A 107 -9.11 -11.44 -2.50
N ARG A 108 -8.94 -10.31 -3.21
CA ARG A 108 -7.65 -9.80 -3.69
C ARG A 108 -7.28 -8.45 -3.08
N HIS A 109 -8.12 -7.88 -2.23
CA HIS A 109 -7.79 -6.69 -1.44
C HIS A 109 -8.20 -6.86 0.01
N SER A 110 -7.21 -7.12 0.86
CA SER A 110 -7.37 -7.25 2.32
C SER A 110 -6.88 -6.02 3.07
N LEU A 111 -7.49 -5.75 4.21
CA LEU A 111 -7.13 -4.65 5.11
C LEU A 111 -6.92 -5.16 6.53
N ILE A 112 -5.76 -4.84 7.11
CA ILE A 112 -5.36 -5.20 8.46
C ILE A 112 -5.18 -3.93 9.28
N ILE A 113 -5.94 -3.80 10.38
CA ILE A 113 -5.83 -2.64 11.26
C ILE A 113 -4.80 -2.92 12.36
N THR A 114 -3.58 -2.40 12.19
CA THR A 114 -2.48 -2.55 13.15
C THR A 114 -1.37 -1.54 12.86
N ASP A 115 -0.45 -1.37 13.81
CA ASP A 115 0.84 -0.73 13.56
C ASP A 115 1.61 -1.51 12.47
N GLY A 116 2.03 -0.80 11.41
CA GLY A 116 2.72 -1.39 10.27
C GLY A 116 4.13 -1.89 10.60
N VAL A 117 4.85 -1.23 11.50
CA VAL A 117 6.17 -1.68 11.95
C VAL A 117 6.02 -3.00 12.69
N LYS A 118 5.09 -3.05 13.66
CA LYS A 118 4.80 -4.27 14.42
C LYS A 118 4.37 -5.41 13.50
N PHE A 119 3.52 -5.13 12.51
CA PHE A 119 3.08 -6.13 11.54
C PHE A 119 4.27 -6.75 10.79
N VAL A 120 5.15 -5.91 10.25
CA VAL A 120 6.32 -6.38 9.49
C VAL A 120 7.26 -7.19 10.39
N GLU A 121 7.52 -6.73 11.61
CA GLU A 121 8.33 -7.49 12.57
C GLU A 121 7.74 -8.88 12.86
N GLU A 122 6.43 -8.96 13.09
CA GLU A 122 5.73 -10.23 13.30
C GLU A 122 5.76 -11.14 12.06
N GLN A 123 5.67 -10.60 10.85
CA GLN A 123 5.76 -11.40 9.63
C GLN A 123 7.19 -11.85 9.34
N ALA A 124 8.20 -11.00 9.57
CA ALA A 124 9.61 -11.35 9.41
C ALA A 124 10.04 -12.50 10.33
N LEU A 125 9.42 -12.61 11.51
CA LEU A 125 9.63 -13.74 12.42
C LEU A 125 8.94 -15.04 11.97
N LYS A 126 7.93 -14.96 11.10
CA LYS A 126 7.14 -16.12 10.64
C LYS A 126 7.71 -16.79 9.39
N GLY A 127 8.66 -16.16 8.69
CA GLY A 127 9.31 -16.69 7.49
C GLY A 127 8.63 -16.23 6.20
#